data_AF-A0A8S2YN24-F1
#
_entry.id   AF-A0A8S2YN24-F1
#
_cell.length_a   1.000
_cell.length_b   1.000
_cell.length_c   1.000
_cell.angle_alpha   90.00
_cell.angle_beta   90.00
_cell.angle_gamma   90.00
#
_symmetry.space_group_name_H-M   'P 1'
#
loop_
_entity.id
_entity.type
_entity.pdbx_description
1 polymer ?
#
loop_
_entity_poly.entity_id
_entity_poly.type
_entity_poly.pdbx_seq_one_letter_code
_entity_poly.pdbx_strand_id
1 'polypeptide(L)'
;RFRFCGGEDCADWILAEIFTLSKLSSVKLKLLCQYVMQAILADILHLSEAQKIVGDKFESGDLKASIRALQYILTMSAKHSVDGQSLLNELTQLGLPKEHANALVKIYDEHFEKLTDKLRSSVMRLTKMNDIHWNIFDVKTTNNLHDMHLPVVTMNLNYDDNIENQAKSISFSMNPEQFAVLLAESGATFRLFSSDAGTYKEARPFFISPKSLINDYFDGNLAPVFQTINSHTFVFVMYYAHFCGISRRMRDPYENAAAFYRERTQNGNNTVDKFHVKFIAVNCFYHTGQCRKSYKLDYYPHMYLYIKGTRGYQYFGPSITLNIIEFIEKIRMPIIRLTNENEFLDFTVQHESHVLAHFDFSNNVQRQHYSFFVQAALKHIEYDNEHPIRFALILNESIIEKFSQLSNSTFPKPFVILNQFNSPPQMFPHMTYNFTTENLFQW
;
A
#
# COMPACT_ATOMS: atom_id res chain seq x y z
N ARG A 1 -0.60 -26.79 15.43
CA ARG A 1 0.27 -26.38 14.31
C ARG A 1 1.06 -27.56 13.78
N PHE A 2 0.86 -27.88 12.50
CA PHE A 2 1.39 -29.09 11.84
C PHE A 2 2.31 -28.70 10.68
N ARG A 3 3.45 -29.36 10.53
CA ARG A 3 4.42 -29.09 9.46
C ARG A 3 3.88 -29.46 8.09
N PHE A 4 3.07 -30.52 7.97
CA PHE A 4 2.43 -30.82 6.69
C PHE A 4 1.41 -29.74 6.28
N CYS A 5 0.93 -28.91 7.22
CA CYS A 5 0.11 -27.73 6.93
C CYS A 5 0.93 -26.44 6.76
N GLY A 6 2.27 -26.51 6.67
CA GLY A 6 3.13 -25.34 6.54
C GLY A 6 3.33 -24.54 7.83
N GLY A 7 3.08 -25.15 8.99
CA GLY A 7 3.20 -24.50 10.30
C GLY A 7 1.89 -23.89 10.82
N GLU A 8 0.79 -24.07 10.08
CA GLU A 8 -0.57 -23.66 10.47
C GLU A 8 -1.34 -24.79 11.17
N ASP A 9 -2.54 -24.49 11.66
CA ASP A 9 -3.45 -25.50 12.20
C ASP A 9 -4.14 -26.31 11.09
N CYS A 10 -4.58 -27.53 11.41
CA CYS A 10 -5.21 -28.44 10.46
C CYS A 10 -6.65 -27.98 10.19
N ALA A 11 -7.07 -27.96 8.92
CA ALA A 11 -8.41 -27.56 8.55
C ALA A 11 -9.47 -28.55 9.08
N ASP A 12 -10.63 -28.02 9.49
CA ASP A 12 -11.71 -28.78 10.12
C ASP A 12 -12.24 -29.93 9.24
N TRP A 13 -12.30 -29.73 7.92
CA TRP A 13 -12.74 -30.78 7.00
C TRP A 13 -11.76 -31.97 6.97
N ILE A 14 -10.46 -31.73 7.15
CA ILE A 14 -9.46 -32.81 7.21
C ILE A 14 -9.61 -33.59 8.52
N LEU A 15 -9.90 -32.92 9.62
CA LEU A 15 -10.15 -33.57 10.92
C LEU A 15 -11.36 -34.51 10.84
N ALA A 16 -12.45 -34.06 10.21
CA ALA A 16 -13.63 -34.89 9.97
C ALA A 16 -13.28 -36.13 9.11
N GLU A 17 -12.46 -35.96 8.08
CA GLU A 17 -12.05 -37.07 7.22
C GLU A 17 -11.04 -38.02 7.88
N ILE A 18 -10.18 -37.56 8.79
CA ILE A 18 -9.29 -38.45 9.55
C ILE A 18 -10.11 -39.45 10.38
N PHE A 19 -11.24 -39.01 10.95
CA PHE A 19 -12.17 -39.92 11.60
C PHE A 19 -12.77 -40.94 10.63
N THR A 20 -13.19 -40.50 9.44
CA THR A 20 -13.72 -41.38 8.38
C THR A 20 -12.66 -42.39 7.89
N LEU A 21 -11.41 -41.97 7.71
CA LEU A 21 -10.28 -42.84 7.32
C LEU A 21 -9.95 -43.87 8.41
N SER A 22 -10.15 -43.52 9.69
CA SER A 22 -9.92 -44.45 10.81
C SER A 22 -10.90 -45.63 10.85
N LYS A 23 -12.09 -45.49 10.24
CA LYS A 23 -13.09 -46.58 10.12
C LYS A 23 -12.69 -47.67 9.13
N LEU A 24 -11.74 -47.40 8.23
CA LEU A 24 -11.21 -48.37 7.29
C LEU A 24 -10.21 -49.31 7.98
N SER A 25 -10.02 -50.52 7.46
CA SER A 25 -8.89 -51.35 7.90
C SER A 25 -7.58 -50.76 7.39
N SER A 26 -6.48 -50.94 8.13
CA SER A 26 -5.16 -50.45 7.75
C SER A 26 -4.72 -50.98 6.37
N VAL A 27 -5.12 -52.20 6.00
CA VAL A 27 -4.88 -52.79 4.68
C VAL A 27 -5.64 -52.05 3.57
N LYS A 28 -6.93 -51.75 3.77
CA LYS A 28 -7.73 -51.01 2.79
C LYS A 28 -7.24 -49.58 2.62
N LEU A 29 -6.90 -48.92 3.73
CA LEU A 29 -6.32 -47.57 3.68
C LEU A 29 -5.01 -47.55 2.90
N LYS A 30 -4.13 -48.55 3.12
CA LYS A 30 -2.87 -48.68 2.39
C LYS A 30 -3.10 -48.80 0.89
N LEU A 31 -4.02 -49.67 0.46
CA LEU A 31 -4.36 -49.85 -0.96
C LEU A 31 -4.96 -48.57 -1.56
N LEU A 32 -5.84 -47.89 -0.83
CA LEU A 32 -6.42 -46.62 -1.26
C LEU A 32 -5.34 -45.54 -1.39
N CYS A 33 -4.41 -45.46 -0.45
CA CYS A 33 -3.29 -44.51 -0.49
C CYS A 33 -2.34 -44.79 -1.67
N GLN A 34 -2.05 -46.06 -1.98
CA GLN A 34 -1.29 -46.44 -3.17
C GLN A 34 -2.01 -46.02 -4.46
N TYR A 35 -3.31 -46.26 -4.54
CA TYR A 35 -4.13 -45.83 -5.67
C TYR A 35 -4.13 -44.30 -5.84
N VAL A 36 -4.32 -43.56 -4.75
CA VAL A 36 -4.28 -42.10 -4.73
C VAL A 36 -2.91 -41.57 -5.17
N MET A 37 -1.82 -42.17 -4.71
CA MET A 37 -0.47 -41.81 -5.12
C MET A 37 -0.26 -42.02 -6.63
N GLN A 38 -0.71 -43.15 -7.16
CA GLN A 38 -0.65 -43.41 -8.61
C GLN A 38 -1.49 -42.42 -9.41
N ALA A 39 -2.70 -42.09 -8.92
CA ALA A 39 -3.56 -41.11 -9.55
C ALA A 39 -2.95 -39.70 -9.58
N ILE A 40 -2.24 -39.29 -8.52
CA ILE A 40 -1.51 -38.01 -8.49
C ILE A 40 -0.37 -38.00 -9.51
N LEU A 41 0.35 -39.11 -9.67
CA LEU A 41 1.46 -39.20 -10.62
C LEU A 41 0.97 -39.25 -12.08
N ALA A 42 -0.18 -39.89 -12.34
CA ALA A 42 -0.74 -40.10 -13.66
C ALA A 42 -1.74 -39.02 -14.12
N ASP A 43 -2.17 -38.10 -13.24
CA ASP A 43 -3.24 -37.12 -13.47
C ASP A 43 -4.60 -37.72 -13.90
N ILE A 44 -4.82 -39.01 -13.61
CA ILE A 44 -6.05 -39.73 -13.95
C ILE A 44 -6.60 -40.39 -12.68
N LEU A 45 -7.86 -40.10 -12.35
CA LEU A 45 -8.55 -40.65 -11.19
C LEU A 45 -9.87 -41.33 -11.59
N HIS A 46 -9.95 -42.65 -11.48
CA HIS A 46 -11.16 -43.44 -11.74
C HIS A 46 -11.84 -43.84 -10.43
N LEU A 47 -12.89 -43.10 -10.05
CA LEU A 47 -13.64 -43.33 -8.81
C LEU A 47 -14.22 -44.75 -8.67
N SER A 48 -14.50 -45.43 -9.79
CA SER A 48 -15.01 -46.80 -9.81
C SER A 48 -14.01 -47.84 -9.29
N GLU A 49 -12.71 -47.60 -9.44
CA GLU A 49 -11.65 -48.49 -8.96
C GLU A 49 -11.42 -48.29 -7.46
N ALA A 50 -11.44 -47.04 -7.00
CA ALA A 50 -11.35 -46.72 -5.58
C ALA A 50 -12.53 -47.30 -4.78
N GLN A 51 -13.75 -47.29 -5.35
CA GLN A 51 -14.93 -47.90 -4.72
C GLN A 51 -14.78 -49.41 -4.54
N LYS A 52 -14.15 -50.12 -5.49
CA LYS A 52 -13.88 -51.57 -5.37
C LYS A 52 -12.92 -51.90 -4.22
N ILE A 53 -11.97 -51.01 -3.92
CA ILE A 53 -10.98 -51.20 -2.84
C ILE A 53 -11.65 -51.07 -1.46
N VAL A 54 -12.54 -50.10 -1.31
CA VAL A 54 -13.18 -49.80 -0.01
C VAL A 54 -14.41 -50.69 0.25
N GLY A 55 -15.14 -51.04 -0.81
CA GLY A 55 -16.31 -51.91 -0.81
C GLY A 55 -17.65 -51.15 -0.75
N ASP A 56 -18.75 -51.82 -1.09
CA ASP A 56 -20.08 -51.22 -1.27
C ASP A 56 -20.71 -50.59 -0.01
N LYS A 57 -20.18 -50.89 1.17
CA LYS A 57 -20.66 -50.36 2.45
C LYS A 57 -20.19 -48.93 2.75
N PHE A 58 -19.33 -48.37 1.92
CA PHE A 58 -18.77 -47.03 2.11
C PHE A 58 -19.44 -46.06 1.15
N GLU A 59 -20.02 -44.99 1.68
CA GLU A 59 -20.78 -44.04 0.90
C GLU A 59 -19.89 -43.35 -0.14
N SER A 60 -20.45 -43.08 -1.32
CA SER A 60 -19.70 -42.43 -2.41
C SER A 60 -19.25 -41.01 -2.07
N GLY A 61 -19.93 -40.35 -1.12
CA GLY A 61 -19.53 -39.04 -0.57
C GLY A 61 -18.27 -39.16 0.28
N ASP A 62 -18.29 -40.05 1.27
CA ASP A 62 -17.16 -40.36 2.15
C ASP A 62 -15.92 -40.82 1.36
N LEU A 63 -16.11 -41.60 0.28
CA LEU A 63 -15.00 -42.04 -0.58
C LEU A 63 -14.30 -40.85 -1.23
N LYS A 64 -15.06 -39.92 -1.82
CA LYS A 64 -14.49 -38.74 -2.48
C LYS A 64 -13.76 -37.85 -1.47
N ALA A 65 -14.33 -37.67 -0.29
CA ALA A 65 -13.74 -36.86 0.77
C ALA A 65 -12.46 -37.51 1.32
N SER A 66 -12.47 -38.83 1.53
CA SER A 66 -11.30 -39.62 1.92
C SER A 66 -10.17 -39.57 0.87
N ILE A 67 -10.49 -39.70 -0.42
CA ILE A 67 -9.53 -39.54 -1.52
C ILE A 67 -8.93 -38.14 -1.48
N ARG A 68 -9.76 -37.12 -1.31
CA ARG A 68 -9.31 -35.72 -1.28
C ARG A 68 -8.42 -35.44 -0.06
N ALA A 69 -8.75 -35.99 1.10
CA ALA A 69 -7.93 -35.89 2.31
C ALA A 69 -6.56 -36.55 2.11
N LEU A 70 -6.52 -37.77 1.55
CA LEU A 70 -5.26 -38.46 1.24
C LEU A 70 -4.42 -37.68 0.21
N GLN A 71 -5.04 -37.18 -0.85
CA GLN A 71 -4.36 -36.33 -1.83
C GLN A 71 -3.77 -35.09 -1.19
N TYR A 72 -4.54 -34.41 -0.33
CA TYR A 72 -4.09 -33.22 0.37
C TYR A 72 -2.91 -33.52 1.28
N ILE A 73 -3.01 -34.54 2.14
CA ILE A 73 -1.95 -34.94 3.07
C ILE A 73 -0.66 -35.25 2.29
N LEU A 74 -0.72 -36.09 1.26
CA LEU A 74 0.46 -36.47 0.48
C LEU A 74 1.10 -35.28 -0.25
N THR A 75 0.28 -34.46 -0.93
CA THR A 75 0.74 -33.32 -1.70
C THR A 75 1.34 -32.24 -0.80
N MET A 76 0.69 -31.93 0.31
CA MET A 76 1.14 -30.88 1.23
C MET A 76 2.38 -31.31 2.02
N SER A 77 2.45 -32.58 2.42
CA SER A 77 3.66 -33.14 3.04
C SER A 77 4.86 -33.02 2.09
N ALA A 78 4.67 -33.36 0.81
CA ALA A 78 5.73 -33.23 -0.20
C ALA A 78 6.09 -31.77 -0.45
N LYS A 79 5.10 -30.89 -0.58
CA LYS A 79 5.29 -29.44 -0.78
C LYS A 79 6.12 -28.79 0.33
N HIS A 80 5.90 -29.21 1.58
CA HIS A 80 6.62 -28.70 2.74
C HIS A 80 7.88 -29.50 3.10
N SER A 81 8.24 -30.50 2.28
CA SER A 81 9.42 -31.37 2.52
C SER A 81 9.44 -31.97 3.93
N VAL A 82 8.29 -32.45 4.39
CA VAL A 82 8.14 -33.03 5.73
C VAL A 82 8.78 -34.42 5.78
N ASP A 83 9.56 -34.70 6.81
CA ASP A 83 10.14 -36.01 7.06
C ASP A 83 9.09 -37.02 7.55
N GLY A 84 9.24 -38.30 7.17
CA GLY A 84 8.26 -39.35 7.48
C GLY A 84 7.98 -39.52 8.98
N GLN A 85 8.99 -39.32 9.84
CA GLN A 85 8.81 -39.42 11.29
C GLN A 85 7.97 -38.28 11.86
N SER A 86 8.17 -37.05 11.38
CA SER A 86 7.34 -35.91 11.73
C SER A 86 5.91 -36.10 11.21
N LEU A 87 5.73 -36.55 9.97
CA LEU A 87 4.40 -36.82 9.41
C LEU A 87 3.64 -37.89 10.22
N LEU A 88 4.33 -38.96 10.64
CA LEU A 88 3.76 -40.00 11.51
C LEU A 88 3.26 -39.41 12.84
N ASN A 89 4.10 -38.62 13.51
CA ASN A 89 3.75 -37.98 14.77
C ASN A 89 2.56 -37.03 14.61
N GLU A 90 2.50 -36.26 13.53
CA GLU A 90 1.43 -35.31 13.24
C GLU A 90 0.10 -36.01 12.94
N LEU A 91 0.09 -37.05 12.12
CA LEU A 91 -1.13 -37.82 11.81
C LEU A 91 -1.68 -38.56 13.02
N THR A 92 -0.80 -39.09 13.88
CA THR A 92 -1.24 -39.73 15.14
C THR A 92 -1.81 -38.72 16.15
N GLN A 93 -1.26 -37.51 16.22
CA GLN A 93 -1.83 -36.43 17.04
C GLN A 93 -3.22 -35.98 16.55
N LEU A 94 -3.47 -36.05 15.25
CA LEU A 94 -4.76 -35.71 14.64
C LEU A 94 -5.83 -36.82 14.82
N GLY A 95 -5.48 -37.95 15.44
CA GLY A 95 -6.41 -39.03 15.76
C GLY A 95 -6.38 -40.22 14.79
N LEU A 96 -5.44 -40.25 13.84
CA LEU A 96 -5.28 -41.42 12.97
C LEU A 96 -4.57 -42.56 13.74
N PRO A 97 -5.06 -43.81 13.71
CA PRO A 97 -4.40 -44.93 14.38
C PRO A 97 -2.97 -45.12 13.87
N LYS A 98 -2.06 -45.54 14.76
CA LYS A 98 -0.62 -45.65 14.45
C LYS A 98 -0.32 -46.59 13.28
N GLU A 99 -1.10 -47.65 13.12
CA GLU A 99 -0.97 -48.59 11.98
C GLU A 99 -1.30 -47.93 10.64
N HIS A 100 -2.38 -47.15 10.61
CA HIS A 100 -2.85 -46.41 9.44
C HIS A 100 -1.86 -45.31 9.05
N ALA A 101 -1.37 -44.56 10.04
CA ALA A 101 -0.37 -43.53 9.83
C ALA A 101 0.95 -44.12 9.30
N ASN A 102 1.43 -45.24 9.86
CA ASN A 102 2.61 -45.94 9.37
C ASN A 102 2.45 -46.44 7.92
N ALA A 103 1.27 -46.95 7.56
CA ALA A 103 1.00 -47.41 6.20
C ALA A 103 1.04 -46.25 5.18
N LEU A 104 0.50 -45.08 5.54
CA LEU A 104 0.52 -43.87 4.72
C LEU A 104 1.95 -43.32 4.56
N VAL A 105 2.68 -43.19 5.66
CA VAL A 105 4.07 -42.67 5.66
C VAL A 105 4.98 -43.55 4.81
N LYS A 106 4.83 -44.88 4.88
CA LYS A 106 5.61 -45.79 4.04
C LYS A 106 5.42 -45.53 2.54
N ILE A 107 4.18 -45.31 2.10
CA ILE A 107 3.87 -45.00 0.70
C ILE A 107 4.40 -43.62 0.30
N TYR A 108 4.30 -42.65 1.21
CA TYR A 108 4.86 -41.32 1.02
C TYR A 108 6.38 -41.36 0.83
N ASP A 109 7.13 -42.02 1.73
CA ASP A 109 8.58 -42.14 1.66
C ASP A 109 9.04 -42.89 0.39
N GLU A 110 8.32 -43.94 -0.02
CA GLU A 110 8.60 -44.70 -1.26
C GLU A 110 8.44 -43.85 -2.53
N HIS A 111 7.52 -42.89 -2.54
CA HIS A 111 7.18 -42.08 -3.72
C HIS A 111 7.56 -40.59 -3.62
N PHE A 112 8.22 -40.18 -2.54
CA PHE A 112 8.52 -38.78 -2.22
C PHE A 112 9.27 -38.07 -3.36
N GLU A 113 10.32 -38.67 -3.90
CA GLU A 113 11.12 -38.06 -4.97
C GLU A 113 10.29 -37.83 -6.24
N LYS A 114 9.57 -38.87 -6.69
CA LYS A 114 8.71 -38.80 -7.89
C LYS A 114 7.58 -37.78 -7.73
N LEU A 115 6.97 -37.75 -6.54
CA LEU A 115 5.91 -36.79 -6.22
C LEU A 115 6.46 -35.36 -6.20
N THR A 116 7.63 -35.16 -5.61
CA THR A 116 8.30 -33.85 -5.56
C THR A 116 8.68 -33.37 -6.96
N ASP A 117 9.19 -34.25 -7.81
CA ASP A 117 9.53 -33.90 -9.20
C ASP A 117 8.29 -33.59 -10.04
N LYS A 118 7.20 -34.35 -9.87
CA LYS A 118 5.90 -34.03 -10.48
C LYS A 118 5.40 -32.66 -10.00
N LEU A 119 5.42 -32.40 -8.70
CA LEU A 119 4.99 -31.10 -8.16
C LEU A 119 5.88 -29.96 -8.67
N ARG A 120 7.20 -30.13 -8.73
CA ARG A 120 8.12 -29.15 -9.35
C ARG A 120 7.81 -28.92 -10.83
N SER A 121 7.34 -29.93 -11.56
CA SER A 121 6.92 -29.78 -12.96
C SER A 121 5.58 -29.06 -13.11
N SER A 122 4.68 -29.18 -12.13
CA SER A 122 3.34 -28.57 -12.11
C SER A 122 3.28 -27.20 -11.42
N VAL A 123 4.34 -26.76 -10.72
CA VAL A 123 4.44 -25.40 -10.18
C VAL A 123 4.53 -24.41 -11.34
N MET A 124 3.78 -23.31 -11.26
CA MET A 124 3.86 -22.21 -12.23
C MET A 124 5.31 -21.82 -12.48
N ARG A 125 5.84 -22.22 -13.63
CA ARG A 125 7.10 -21.70 -14.13
C ARG A 125 6.81 -20.31 -14.66
N LEU A 126 7.57 -19.33 -14.19
CA LEU A 126 7.60 -18.01 -14.80
C LEU A 126 7.87 -18.20 -16.30
N THR A 127 7.09 -17.52 -17.15
CA THR A 127 7.32 -17.51 -18.61
C THR A 127 8.77 -17.12 -18.86
N LYS A 128 9.49 -17.97 -19.59
CA LYS A 128 10.89 -17.71 -19.88
C LYS A 128 10.95 -16.74 -21.05
N MET A 129 11.52 -15.56 -20.80
CA MET A 129 11.79 -14.61 -21.87
C MET A 129 12.99 -15.10 -22.68
N ASN A 130 12.79 -15.24 -23.98
CA ASN A 130 13.80 -15.75 -24.91
C ASN A 130 14.65 -14.64 -25.49
N ASP A 131 13.99 -13.59 -25.99
CA ASP A 131 14.67 -12.48 -26.64
C ASP A 131 13.91 -11.16 -26.44
N ILE A 132 14.65 -10.07 -26.48
CA ILE A 132 14.14 -8.71 -26.35
C ILE A 132 14.69 -7.90 -27.52
N HIS A 133 13.80 -7.53 -28.45
CA HIS A 133 14.14 -6.58 -29.50
C HIS A 133 13.60 -5.20 -29.15
N TRP A 134 14.40 -4.16 -29.33
CA TRP A 134 13.97 -2.78 -29.11
C TRP A 134 14.45 -1.89 -30.25
N ASN A 135 13.63 -0.91 -30.61
CA ASN A 135 13.93 0.09 -31.63
C ASN A 135 13.45 1.46 -31.15
N ILE A 136 14.15 2.53 -31.55
CA ILE A 136 13.77 3.92 -31.28
C ILE A 136 13.25 4.52 -32.59
N PHE A 137 12.03 5.03 -32.55
CA PHE A 137 11.43 5.78 -33.64
C PHE A 137 11.30 7.24 -33.25
N ASP A 138 11.58 8.13 -34.20
CA ASP A 138 11.29 9.56 -34.05
C ASP A 138 9.97 9.84 -34.76
N VAL A 139 8.89 10.02 -34.00
CA VAL A 139 7.56 10.22 -34.57
C VAL A 139 7.38 11.72 -34.82
N LYS A 140 7.47 12.12 -36.10
CA LYS A 140 7.08 13.47 -36.53
C LYS A 140 5.57 13.58 -36.54
N THR A 141 4.99 14.27 -35.56
CA THR A 141 3.58 14.66 -35.62
C THR A 141 3.41 15.88 -36.50
N THR A 142 2.89 15.70 -37.71
CA THR A 142 2.49 16.82 -38.59
C THR A 142 1.17 17.41 -38.12
N ASN A 143 1.19 18.21 -37.07
CA ASN A 143 0.14 19.19 -36.83
C ASN A 143 0.79 20.57 -36.83
N ASN A 144 0.40 21.36 -37.82
CA ASN A 144 0.88 22.71 -38.08
C ASN A 144 0.88 23.53 -36.77
N LEU A 145 2.07 23.75 -36.20
CA LEU A 145 2.57 25.01 -35.61
C LEU A 145 3.81 24.83 -34.72
N HIS A 146 4.22 23.60 -34.35
CA HIS A 146 5.55 23.34 -33.77
C HIS A 146 6.01 21.90 -34.09
N ASP A 147 7.17 21.76 -34.73
CA ASP A 147 7.85 20.47 -34.90
C ASP A 147 8.33 19.96 -33.53
N MET A 148 7.51 19.15 -32.84
CA MET A 148 7.96 18.40 -31.67
C MET A 148 8.44 17.02 -32.11
N HIS A 149 9.75 16.80 -32.01
CA HIS A 149 10.38 15.48 -32.09
C HIS A 149 10.18 14.76 -30.76
N LEU A 150 9.31 13.76 -30.73
CA LEU A 150 9.09 12.92 -29.56
C LEU A 150 9.64 11.51 -29.84
N PRO A 151 10.78 11.13 -29.23
CA PRO A 151 11.33 9.80 -29.42
C PRO A 151 10.43 8.76 -28.73
N VAL A 152 10.02 7.75 -29.49
CA VAL A 152 9.20 6.63 -29.02
C VAL A 152 10.03 5.35 -29.07
N VAL A 153 10.09 4.63 -27.96
CA VAL A 153 10.75 3.33 -27.88
C VAL A 153 9.71 2.23 -28.12
N THR A 154 9.92 1.40 -29.13
CA THR A 154 9.15 0.16 -29.34
C THR A 154 9.94 -1.02 -28.83
N MET A 155 9.29 -1.88 -28.06
CA MET A 155 9.88 -3.10 -27.50
C MET A 155 9.05 -4.30 -27.93
N ASN A 156 9.73 -5.36 -28.35
CA ASN A 156 9.14 -6.66 -28.66
C ASN A 156 9.78 -7.72 -27.75
N LEU A 157 8.96 -8.34 -26.91
CA LEU A 157 9.34 -9.34 -25.93
C LEU A 157 8.92 -10.72 -26.45
N ASN A 158 9.89 -11.54 -26.81
CA ASN A 158 9.67 -12.92 -27.20
C ASN A 158 9.77 -13.81 -25.96
N TYR A 159 8.76 -14.62 -25.67
CA TYR A 159 8.72 -15.52 -24.52
C TYR A 159 8.11 -16.86 -24.88
N ASP A 160 8.53 -17.92 -24.20
CA ASP A 160 7.88 -19.21 -24.27
C ASP A 160 6.71 -19.24 -23.30
N ASP A 161 5.50 -19.41 -23.85
CA ASP A 161 4.33 -19.65 -23.05
C ASP A 161 4.39 -21.08 -22.49
N ASN A 162 4.65 -21.19 -21.18
CA ASN A 162 4.75 -22.47 -20.50
C ASN A 162 3.43 -23.25 -20.47
N ILE A 163 2.28 -22.61 -20.75
CA ILE A 163 0.96 -23.26 -20.77
C ILE A 163 0.71 -23.92 -22.11
N GLU A 164 1.03 -23.22 -23.20
CA GLU A 164 0.78 -23.69 -24.57
C GLU A 164 2.02 -24.31 -25.24
N ASN A 165 3.19 -24.22 -24.61
CA ASN A 165 4.49 -24.61 -25.17
C ASN A 165 4.75 -23.97 -26.55
N GLN A 166 4.34 -22.70 -26.71
CA GLN A 166 4.50 -21.93 -27.94
C GLN A 166 5.26 -20.63 -27.68
N ALA A 167 6.12 -20.26 -28.61
CA ALA A 167 6.78 -18.96 -28.61
C ALA A 167 5.75 -17.87 -28.94
N LYS A 168 5.53 -16.95 -28.00
CA LYS A 168 4.66 -15.77 -28.15
C LYS A 168 5.49 -14.50 -28.09
N SER A 169 4.98 -13.44 -28.72
CA SER A 169 5.63 -12.13 -28.75
C SER A 169 4.67 -11.05 -28.28
N ILE A 170 5.08 -10.21 -27.34
CA ILE A 170 4.34 -9.00 -26.92
C ILE A 170 5.09 -7.78 -27.42
N SER A 171 4.44 -6.98 -28.25
CA SER A 171 4.97 -5.71 -28.77
C SER A 171 4.22 -4.52 -28.19
N PHE A 172 4.94 -3.52 -27.71
CA PHE A 172 4.38 -2.27 -27.19
C PHE A 172 5.32 -1.09 -27.42
N SER A 173 4.76 0.12 -27.44
CA SER A 173 5.49 1.38 -27.59
C SER A 173 5.37 2.21 -26.32
N MET A 174 6.41 3.00 -26.03
CA MET A 174 6.46 3.85 -24.85
C MET A 174 7.24 5.14 -25.12
N ASN A 175 6.88 6.21 -24.41
CA ASN A 175 7.61 7.48 -24.42
C ASN A 175 8.87 7.40 -23.51
N PRO A 176 9.76 8.42 -23.51
CA PRO A 176 11.01 8.39 -22.75
C PRO A 176 10.80 8.29 -21.24
N GLU A 177 9.76 8.93 -20.72
CA GLU A 177 9.43 8.89 -19.29
C GLU A 177 8.97 7.48 -18.87
N GLN A 178 8.08 6.86 -19.64
CA GLN A 178 7.63 5.49 -19.45
C GLN A 178 8.79 4.49 -19.54
N PHE A 179 9.71 4.67 -20.50
CA PHE A 179 10.92 3.84 -20.61
C PHE A 179 11.84 3.98 -19.39
N ALA A 180 12.03 5.21 -18.89
CA ALA A 180 12.83 5.45 -17.68
C ALA A 180 12.24 4.73 -16.45
N VAL A 181 10.91 4.69 -16.33
CA VAL A 181 10.23 3.92 -15.28
C VAL A 181 10.46 2.42 -15.45
N LEU A 182 10.23 1.88 -16.65
CA LEU A 182 10.43 0.46 -16.93
C LEU A 182 11.85 0.01 -16.62
N LEU A 183 12.86 0.75 -17.09
CA LEU A 183 14.27 0.46 -16.82
C LEU A 183 14.61 0.52 -15.33
N ALA A 184 14.06 1.49 -14.60
CA ALA A 184 14.28 1.62 -13.17
C ALA A 184 13.73 0.41 -12.38
N GLU A 185 12.51 -0.01 -12.69
CA GLU A 185 11.82 -1.13 -12.04
C GLU A 185 12.42 -2.49 -12.43
N SER A 186 12.74 -2.70 -13.72
CA SER A 186 13.44 -3.91 -14.19
C SER A 186 14.83 -4.02 -13.55
N GLY A 187 15.56 -2.91 -13.41
CA GLY A 187 16.85 -2.89 -12.73
C GLY A 187 16.72 -3.12 -11.22
N ALA A 188 15.65 -2.67 -10.57
CA ALA A 188 15.38 -2.96 -9.16
C ALA A 188 15.08 -4.45 -8.95
N THR A 189 14.21 -4.99 -9.81
CA THR A 189 13.88 -6.42 -9.90
C THR A 189 15.14 -7.26 -10.10
N PHE A 190 15.96 -6.94 -11.11
CA PHE A 190 17.24 -7.62 -11.32
C PHE A 190 18.13 -7.57 -10.08
N ARG A 191 18.28 -6.40 -9.43
CA ARG A 191 19.07 -6.30 -8.19
C ARG A 191 18.52 -7.14 -7.03
N LEU A 192 17.19 -7.34 -6.95
CA LEU A 192 16.55 -8.21 -5.96
C LEU A 192 16.81 -9.69 -6.25
N PHE A 193 16.81 -10.09 -7.51
CA PHE A 193 16.91 -11.49 -7.92
C PHE A 193 18.34 -11.96 -8.27
N SER A 194 19.27 -11.03 -8.55
CA SER A 194 20.65 -11.33 -8.93
C SER A 194 21.65 -11.22 -7.78
N SER A 195 21.23 -10.76 -6.60
CA SER A 195 22.05 -10.93 -5.40
C SER A 195 21.93 -12.37 -4.91
N ASP A 196 23.07 -13.04 -4.75
CA ASP A 196 23.19 -14.15 -3.79
C ASP A 196 22.37 -13.81 -2.54
N ALA A 197 21.31 -14.56 -2.30
CA ALA A 197 20.28 -14.31 -1.29
C ALA A 197 20.79 -14.44 0.16
N GLY A 198 22.08 -14.23 0.41
CA GLY A 198 22.74 -14.46 1.70
C GLY A 198 23.52 -13.28 2.28
N THR A 199 23.76 -12.18 1.54
CA THR A 199 24.44 -11.00 2.12
C THR A 199 23.61 -9.73 1.92
N TYR A 200 22.85 -9.36 2.94
CA TYR A 200 22.20 -8.06 2.99
C TYR A 200 23.29 -6.98 2.88
N LYS A 201 23.29 -6.24 1.77
CA LYS A 201 24.21 -5.11 1.58
C LYS A 201 23.96 -4.06 2.67
N GLU A 202 25.04 -3.47 3.18
CA GLU A 202 24.99 -2.38 4.15
C GLU A 202 24.10 -1.22 3.65
N ALA A 203 23.42 -0.58 4.59
CA ALA A 203 22.59 0.59 4.30
C ALA A 203 23.46 1.72 3.71
N ARG A 204 22.97 2.36 2.65
CA ARG A 204 23.65 3.49 1.99
C ARG A 204 22.79 4.74 2.03
N PRO A 205 23.38 5.93 2.16
CA PRO A 205 22.66 7.20 2.07
C PRO A 205 21.85 7.27 0.77
N PHE A 206 20.58 7.59 0.91
CA PHE A 206 19.69 7.91 -0.19
C PHE A 206 19.92 9.32 -0.69
N PHE A 207 20.30 10.25 0.20
CA PHE A 207 20.75 11.60 -0.14
C PHE A 207 22.29 11.69 -0.04
N ILE A 208 22.96 11.52 -1.17
CA ILE A 208 24.42 11.27 -1.25
C ILE A 208 25.25 12.57 -1.08
N SER A 209 24.66 13.74 -1.28
CA SER A 209 25.40 15.01 -1.26
C SER A 209 25.80 15.37 0.18
N PRO A 210 27.08 15.70 0.46
CA PRO A 210 27.49 16.18 1.78
C PRO A 210 26.92 17.57 2.12
N LYS A 211 26.37 18.27 1.12
CA LYS A 211 25.64 19.54 1.30
C LYS A 211 24.13 19.35 1.41
N SER A 212 23.65 18.10 1.43
CA SER A 212 22.22 17.83 1.53
C SER A 212 21.65 18.47 2.79
N LEU A 213 20.47 19.06 2.64
CA LEU A 213 19.69 19.66 3.70
C LEU A 213 18.82 18.63 4.42
N ILE A 214 18.81 17.40 3.93
CA ILE A 214 17.99 16.32 4.39
C ILE A 214 18.75 15.50 5.43
N ASN A 215 18.17 15.36 6.62
CA ASN A 215 18.66 14.43 7.61
C ASN A 215 18.25 13.00 7.22
N ASP A 216 19.14 12.27 6.56
CA ASP A 216 18.88 10.94 6.02
C ASP A 216 19.28 9.82 7.01
N TYR A 217 18.27 9.19 7.62
CA TYR A 217 18.39 7.99 8.46
C TYR A 217 18.24 6.74 7.59
N PHE A 218 19.27 6.49 6.77
CA PHE A 218 19.30 5.38 5.81
C PHE A 218 19.38 4.00 6.46
N ASP A 219 19.76 3.93 7.74
CA ASP A 219 19.75 2.76 8.61
C ASP A 219 18.35 2.45 9.20
N GLY A 220 17.37 3.33 8.96
CA GLY A 220 16.00 3.19 9.45
C GLY A 220 15.84 3.44 10.96
N ASN A 221 16.76 4.18 11.59
CA ASN A 221 16.63 4.56 13.01
C ASN A 221 15.55 5.63 13.22
N LEU A 222 14.61 5.38 14.14
CA LEU A 222 13.49 6.30 14.41
C LEU A 222 13.69 7.14 15.68
N ALA A 223 14.55 6.74 16.61
CA ALA A 223 14.78 7.48 17.85
C ALA A 223 15.15 8.97 17.62
N PRO A 224 16.12 9.31 16.75
CA PRO A 224 16.47 10.72 16.50
C PRO A 224 15.40 11.45 15.67
N VAL A 225 14.59 10.72 14.90
CA VAL A 225 13.46 11.26 14.13
C VAL A 225 12.40 11.80 15.08
N PHE A 226 11.95 10.98 16.04
CA PHE A 226 10.95 11.41 17.04
C PHE A 226 11.46 12.50 17.96
N GLN A 227 12.74 12.49 18.32
CA GLN A 227 13.36 13.60 19.04
C GLN A 227 13.27 14.92 18.25
N THR A 228 13.46 14.86 16.94
CA THR A 228 13.36 16.03 16.06
C THR A 228 11.91 16.51 15.93
N ILE A 229 10.95 15.61 15.75
CA ILE A 229 9.50 15.89 15.72
C ILE A 229 9.05 16.58 17.02
N ASN A 230 9.55 16.16 18.18
CA ASN A 230 9.16 16.74 19.46
C ASN A 230 9.85 18.08 19.78
N SER A 231 10.99 18.36 19.13
CA SER A 231 11.77 19.59 19.39
C SER A 231 11.48 20.72 18.41
N HIS A 232 11.01 20.44 17.19
CA HIS A 232 10.77 21.43 16.14
C HIS A 232 9.28 21.60 15.84
N THR A 233 8.87 22.81 15.45
CA THR A 233 7.46 23.11 15.17
C THR A 233 6.94 22.38 13.93
N PHE A 234 7.72 22.37 12.84
CA PHE A 234 7.38 21.71 11.58
C PHE A 234 8.50 20.77 11.15
N VAL A 235 8.18 19.50 10.98
CA VAL A 235 9.09 18.46 10.49
C VAL A 235 8.42 17.69 9.38
N PHE A 236 8.92 17.81 8.15
CA PHE A 236 8.47 17.01 7.03
C PHE A 236 9.33 15.75 6.95
N VAL A 237 8.72 14.57 7.00
CA VAL A 237 9.42 13.28 7.05
C VAL A 237 9.02 12.45 5.84
N MET A 238 10.01 11.90 5.13
CA MET A 238 9.87 10.97 4.03
C MET A 238 10.30 9.57 4.45
N TYR A 239 9.33 8.67 4.65
CA TYR A 239 9.57 7.25 4.89
C TYR A 239 9.67 6.53 3.54
N TYR A 240 10.89 6.15 3.15
CA TYR A 240 11.19 5.69 1.80
C TYR A 240 11.69 4.25 1.75
N ALA A 241 11.69 3.69 0.54
CA ALA A 241 12.41 2.47 0.19
C ALA A 241 13.39 2.78 -0.94
N HIS A 242 14.67 2.39 -0.79
CA HIS A 242 15.74 2.79 -1.71
C HIS A 242 15.54 2.31 -3.17
N PHE A 243 14.78 1.23 -3.38
CA PHE A 243 14.52 0.68 -4.71
C PHE A 243 13.24 1.22 -5.37
N CYS A 244 12.33 1.82 -4.59
CA CYS A 244 11.03 2.27 -5.08
C CYS A 244 11.19 3.42 -6.09
N GLY A 245 10.59 3.28 -7.29
CA GLY A 245 10.62 4.30 -8.33
C GLY A 245 10.09 5.66 -7.87
N ILE A 246 8.98 5.70 -7.14
CA ILE A 246 8.38 6.95 -6.63
C ILE A 246 9.30 7.58 -5.58
N SER A 247 9.86 6.80 -4.66
CA SER A 247 10.83 7.31 -3.67
C SER A 247 12.02 7.97 -4.38
N ARG A 248 12.55 7.34 -5.42
CA ARG A 248 13.67 7.88 -6.21
C ARG A 248 13.31 9.16 -6.94
N ARG A 249 12.11 9.25 -7.53
CA ARG A 249 11.63 10.48 -8.20
C ARG A 249 11.37 11.62 -7.20
N MET A 250 10.96 11.32 -5.97
CA MET A 250 10.74 12.32 -4.91
C MET A 250 12.02 12.97 -4.39
N ARG A 251 13.19 12.37 -4.64
CA ARG A 251 14.48 12.83 -4.07
C ARG A 251 14.78 14.29 -4.39
N ASP A 252 14.79 14.66 -5.66
CA ASP A 252 15.15 16.02 -6.08
C ASP A 252 14.07 17.06 -5.70
N PRO A 253 12.76 16.80 -5.92
CA PRO A 253 11.70 17.68 -5.43
C PRO A 253 11.77 17.95 -3.92
N TYR A 254 12.07 16.92 -3.13
CA TYR A 254 12.14 17.01 -1.68
C TYR A 254 13.36 17.82 -1.21
N GLU A 255 14.53 17.60 -1.81
CA GLU A 255 15.75 18.39 -1.55
C GLU A 255 15.56 19.85 -1.95
N ASN A 256 14.93 20.12 -3.11
CA ASN A 256 14.64 21.47 -3.59
C ASN A 256 13.66 22.21 -2.66
N ALA A 257 12.64 21.52 -2.13
CA ALA A 257 11.73 22.11 -1.15
C ALA A 257 12.47 22.46 0.16
N ALA A 258 13.40 21.62 0.61
CA ALA A 258 14.25 21.92 1.76
C ALA A 258 15.13 23.15 1.52
N ALA A 259 15.67 23.31 0.30
CA ALA A 259 16.46 24.47 -0.10
C ALA A 259 15.63 25.76 -0.07
N PHE A 260 14.41 25.73 -0.60
CA PHE A 260 13.49 26.87 -0.58
C PHE A 260 13.24 27.39 0.84
N TYR A 261 12.93 26.52 1.80
CA TYR A 261 12.69 26.93 3.19
C TYR A 261 13.95 27.39 3.92
N ARG A 262 15.13 26.82 3.57
CA ARG A 262 16.41 27.28 4.11
C ARG A 262 16.74 28.69 3.63
N GLU A 263 16.57 28.99 2.35
CA GLU A 263 16.85 30.32 1.79
C GLU A 263 15.91 31.38 2.38
N ARG A 264 14.60 31.09 2.42
CA ARG A 264 13.59 31.99 3.01
C ARG A 264 13.88 32.32 4.47
N THR A 265 14.41 31.35 5.21
CA THR A 265 14.86 31.52 6.60
C THR A 265 16.06 32.47 6.73
N GLN A 266 17.01 32.39 5.79
CA GLN A 266 18.29 33.10 5.86
C GLN A 266 18.18 34.56 5.39
N ASN A 267 17.31 34.83 4.42
CA ASN A 267 17.16 36.16 3.80
C ASN A 267 16.11 37.05 4.49
N GLY A 268 15.42 36.56 5.52
CA GLY A 268 14.39 37.30 6.25
C GLY A 268 14.99 38.31 7.25
N ASN A 269 14.92 39.61 6.92
CA ASN A 269 15.34 40.71 7.80
C ASN A 269 14.41 40.90 9.02
N ASN A 270 13.19 40.34 8.99
CA ASN A 270 12.22 40.42 10.08
C ASN A 270 12.07 39.09 10.82
N THR A 271 12.06 39.15 12.15
CA THR A 271 11.92 37.98 13.05
C THR A 271 10.54 37.31 13.00
N VAL A 272 9.52 38.00 12.47
CA VAL A 272 8.11 37.53 12.43
C VAL A 272 7.85 36.55 11.27
N ASP A 273 8.70 36.53 10.23
CA ASP A 273 8.51 35.70 9.02
C ASP A 273 9.42 34.46 8.95
N LYS A 274 10.17 34.14 10.01
CA LYS A 274 11.07 32.98 10.04
C LYS A 274 10.30 31.68 10.22
N PHE A 275 9.75 31.17 9.12
CA PHE A 275 9.12 29.87 9.03
C PHE A 275 10.16 28.78 8.75
N HIS A 276 10.45 27.97 9.77
CA HIS A 276 11.44 26.89 9.70
C HIS A 276 10.77 25.53 9.55
N VAL A 277 11.13 24.80 8.49
CA VAL A 277 10.71 23.41 8.28
C VAL A 277 11.95 22.54 8.24
N LYS A 278 11.98 21.48 9.05
CA LYS A 278 13.03 20.45 9.00
C LYS A 278 12.61 19.32 8.06
N PHE A 279 13.54 18.85 7.25
CA PHE A 279 13.31 17.76 6.32
C PHE A 279 14.13 16.54 6.76
N ILE A 280 13.46 15.39 6.85
CA ILE A 280 14.05 14.13 7.32
C ILE A 280 13.67 13.02 6.36
N ALA A 281 14.60 12.13 6.04
CA ALA A 281 14.31 10.91 5.32
C ALA A 281 14.64 9.69 6.17
N VAL A 282 13.84 8.63 6.08
CA VAL A 282 14.03 7.39 6.84
C VAL A 282 13.83 6.20 5.92
N ASN A 283 14.82 5.32 5.87
CA ASN A 283 14.70 4.07 5.13
C ASN A 283 13.85 3.05 5.91
N CYS A 284 12.60 2.88 5.50
CA CYS A 284 11.68 1.95 6.15
C CYS A 284 11.64 0.57 5.50
N PHE A 285 12.51 0.33 4.51
CA PHE A 285 12.73 -0.99 3.93
C PHE A 285 13.99 -1.69 4.46
N TYR A 286 14.86 -0.99 5.20
CA TYR A 286 16.08 -1.62 5.70
C TYR A 286 15.76 -2.74 6.70
N HIS A 287 16.27 -3.94 6.42
CA HIS A 287 15.92 -5.19 7.11
C HIS A 287 16.17 -5.15 8.63
N THR A 288 17.26 -4.53 9.08
CA THR A 288 17.59 -4.38 10.51
C THR A 288 17.06 -3.11 11.13
N GLY A 289 16.58 -2.16 10.33
CA GLY A 289 16.14 -0.84 10.77
C GLY A 289 14.92 -0.87 11.68
N GLN A 290 14.86 0.08 12.62
CA GLN A 290 13.74 0.21 13.55
C GLN A 290 12.43 0.50 12.80
N CYS A 291 12.48 1.35 11.75
CA CYS A 291 11.28 1.72 11.01
C CYS A 291 10.55 0.52 10.40
N ARG A 292 11.27 -0.39 9.74
CA ARG A 292 10.66 -1.60 9.14
C ARG A 292 10.01 -2.52 10.17
N LYS A 293 10.55 -2.56 11.39
CA LYS A 293 10.02 -3.38 12.49
C LYS A 293 8.77 -2.74 13.11
N SER A 294 8.76 -1.40 13.22
CA SER A 294 7.66 -0.65 13.81
C SER A 294 6.49 -0.41 12.86
N TYR A 295 6.77 -0.22 11.56
CA TYR A 295 5.78 0.12 10.54
C TYR A 295 5.80 -0.89 9.41
N LYS A 296 4.62 -1.44 9.10
CA LYS A 296 4.38 -2.23 7.89
C LYS A 296 3.74 -1.31 6.85
N LEU A 297 4.57 -0.73 5.99
CA LEU A 297 4.11 0.18 4.94
C LEU A 297 3.83 -0.60 3.67
N ASP A 298 2.63 -0.41 3.11
CA ASP A 298 2.17 -1.13 1.91
C ASP A 298 2.73 -0.52 0.61
N TYR A 299 3.17 0.74 0.65
CA TYR A 299 3.77 1.45 -0.47
C TYR A 299 4.81 2.46 0.03
N TYR A 300 5.59 3.01 -0.90
CA TYR A 300 6.60 4.01 -0.62
C TYR A 300 6.58 5.11 -1.70
N PRO A 301 6.95 6.35 -1.35
CA PRO A 301 7.21 6.82 0.01
C PRO A 301 5.91 7.13 0.76
N HIS A 302 5.94 7.04 2.09
CA HIS A 302 4.95 7.68 2.95
C HIS A 302 5.53 9.02 3.42
N MET A 303 4.81 10.12 3.24
CA MET A 303 5.32 11.45 3.52
C MET A 303 4.38 12.18 4.48
N TYR A 304 4.93 12.69 5.57
CA TYR A 304 4.13 13.31 6.64
C TYR A 304 4.74 14.64 7.08
N LEU A 305 3.91 15.67 7.13
CA LEU A 305 4.25 16.92 7.80
C LEU A 305 3.76 16.87 9.24
N TYR A 306 4.71 16.70 10.16
CA TYR A 306 4.46 16.76 11.59
C TYR A 306 4.47 18.21 12.06
N ILE A 307 3.38 18.57 12.73
CA ILE A 307 3.32 19.77 13.56
C ILE A 307 3.54 19.32 15.00
N LYS A 308 4.35 20.04 15.78
CA LYS A 308 4.61 19.68 17.17
C LYS A 308 3.30 19.45 17.93
N GLY A 309 3.15 18.25 18.49
CA GLY A 309 1.96 17.85 19.26
C GLY A 309 0.80 17.29 18.42
N THR A 310 0.96 17.13 17.10
CA THR A 310 -0.03 16.49 16.23
C THR A 310 0.43 15.11 15.73
N ARG A 311 -0.50 14.35 15.14
CA ARG A 311 -0.19 13.04 14.53
C ARG A 311 0.58 13.12 13.20
N GLY A 312 0.75 14.33 12.66
CA GLY A 312 1.24 14.57 11.30
C GLY A 312 0.15 14.41 10.24
N TYR A 313 0.31 15.17 9.16
CA TYR A 313 -0.60 15.22 8.02
C TYR A 313 0.08 14.60 6.82
N GLN A 314 -0.58 13.63 6.20
CA GLN A 314 -0.02 12.91 5.07
C GLN A 314 -0.03 13.73 3.78
N TYR A 315 1.03 13.59 2.99
CA TYR A 315 1.14 14.12 1.64
C TYR A 315 1.05 12.97 0.62
N PHE A 316 0.02 13.04 -0.23
CA PHE A 316 -0.22 12.14 -1.36
C PHE A 316 -0.05 12.82 -2.72
N GLY A 317 0.39 14.08 -2.74
CA GLY A 317 0.47 14.86 -3.97
C GLY A 317 1.59 14.44 -4.93
N PRO A 318 1.66 15.06 -6.12
CA PRO A 318 2.63 14.75 -7.16
C PRO A 318 4.09 14.93 -6.74
N SER A 319 5.01 14.27 -7.45
CA SER A 319 6.45 14.40 -7.22
C SER A 319 7.05 15.70 -7.77
N ILE A 320 6.53 16.84 -7.33
CA ILE A 320 6.87 18.18 -7.81
C ILE A 320 7.14 19.10 -6.61
N THR A 321 8.22 19.88 -6.69
CA THR A 321 8.66 20.79 -5.62
C THR A 321 7.57 21.78 -5.21
N LEU A 322 6.87 22.37 -6.18
CA LEU A 322 5.83 23.37 -5.93
C LEU A 322 4.67 22.80 -5.12
N ASN A 323 4.20 21.59 -5.45
CA ASN A 323 3.11 20.94 -4.71
C ASN A 323 3.52 20.60 -3.27
N ILE A 324 4.78 20.24 -3.02
CA ILE A 324 5.29 20.04 -1.65
C ILE A 324 5.24 21.36 -0.88
N ILE A 325 5.74 22.45 -1.48
CA ILE A 325 5.75 23.78 -0.86
C ILE A 325 4.32 24.23 -0.56
N GLU A 326 3.44 24.11 -1.55
CA GLU A 326 2.03 24.49 -1.44
C GLU A 326 1.31 23.69 -0.35
N PHE A 327 1.55 22.38 -0.25
CA PHE A 327 1.01 21.57 0.84
C PHE A 327 1.46 22.07 2.22
N ILE A 328 2.76 22.33 2.39
CA ILE A 328 3.31 22.85 3.65
C ILE A 328 2.71 24.22 3.99
N GLU A 329 2.56 25.12 3.01
CA GLU A 329 1.94 26.43 3.21
C GLU A 329 0.43 26.33 3.53
N LYS A 330 -0.30 25.43 2.87
CA LYS A 330 -1.72 25.14 3.15
C LYS A 330 -1.89 24.63 4.58
N ILE A 331 -1.02 23.75 5.06
CA ILE A 331 -1.03 23.25 6.45
C ILE A 331 -0.59 24.33 7.45
N ARG A 332 0.36 25.20 7.08
CA ARG A 332 0.79 26.34 7.91
C ARG A 332 -0.35 27.34 8.12
N MET A 333 -1.14 27.58 7.06
CA MET A 333 -2.27 28.49 7.06
C MET A 333 -3.54 27.79 6.56
N PRO A 334 -4.17 26.95 7.41
CA PRO A 334 -5.35 26.18 7.02
C PRO A 334 -6.60 27.05 6.91
N ILE A 335 -6.66 28.15 7.67
CA ILE A 335 -7.75 29.12 7.65
C ILE A 335 -7.25 30.45 7.10
N ILE A 336 -7.86 30.91 6.02
CA ILE A 336 -7.61 32.24 5.45
C ILE A 336 -8.46 33.27 6.20
N ARG A 337 -7.88 34.41 6.60
CA ARG A 337 -8.62 35.48 7.28
C ARG A 337 -9.01 36.53 6.26
N LEU A 338 -10.30 36.84 6.16
CA LEU A 338 -10.87 37.81 5.24
C LEU A 338 -11.27 39.05 6.05
N THR A 339 -10.50 40.13 5.90
CA THR A 339 -10.62 41.35 6.70
C THR A 339 -11.37 42.47 5.97
N ASN A 340 -11.36 42.45 4.64
CA ASN A 340 -11.97 43.47 3.79
C ASN A 340 -12.73 42.85 2.61
N GLU A 341 -13.56 43.65 1.93
CA GLU A 341 -14.40 43.18 0.81
C GLU A 341 -13.58 42.72 -0.40
N ASN A 342 -12.41 43.33 -0.66
CA ASN A 342 -11.57 42.94 -1.79
C ASN A 342 -10.95 41.55 -1.56
N GLU A 343 -10.40 41.28 -0.37
CA GLU A 343 -9.91 39.95 0.02
C GLU A 343 -11.00 38.89 -0.08
N PHE A 344 -12.23 39.25 0.31
CA PHE A 344 -13.38 38.35 0.17
C PHE A 344 -13.67 38.03 -1.29
N LEU A 345 -13.77 39.04 -2.15
CA LEU A 345 -14.03 38.85 -3.58
C LEU A 345 -12.92 38.03 -4.24
N ASP A 346 -11.66 38.38 -4.01
CA ASP A 346 -10.49 37.66 -4.53
C ASP A 346 -10.50 36.20 -4.08
N PHE A 347 -10.82 35.93 -2.81
CA PHE A 347 -10.92 34.58 -2.28
C PHE A 347 -12.03 33.77 -2.97
N THR A 348 -13.22 34.35 -3.14
CA THR A 348 -14.35 33.68 -3.81
C THR A 348 -14.11 33.41 -5.29
N VAL A 349 -13.32 34.24 -5.96
CA VAL A 349 -12.95 34.06 -7.37
C VAL A 349 -11.87 32.99 -7.52
N GLN A 350 -10.89 32.95 -6.62
CA GLN A 350 -9.77 32.00 -6.68
C GLN A 350 -10.18 30.56 -6.32
N HIS A 351 -11.29 30.36 -5.60
CA HIS A 351 -11.68 29.07 -5.07
C HIS A 351 -13.11 28.73 -5.46
N GLU A 352 -13.27 27.82 -6.43
CA GLU A 352 -14.59 27.39 -6.93
C GLU A 352 -15.48 26.79 -5.82
N SER A 353 -14.89 26.00 -4.93
CA SER A 353 -15.55 25.46 -3.74
C SER A 353 -14.79 25.89 -2.48
N HIS A 354 -15.51 26.48 -1.53
CA HIS A 354 -14.92 27.04 -0.33
C HIS A 354 -15.91 27.09 0.84
N VAL A 355 -15.37 27.05 2.06
CA VAL A 355 -16.15 27.16 3.30
C VAL A 355 -15.87 28.50 3.96
N LEU A 356 -16.92 29.29 4.16
CA LEU A 356 -16.88 30.57 4.85
C LEU A 356 -17.43 30.40 6.26
N ALA A 357 -16.75 30.97 7.25
CA ALA A 357 -17.26 30.97 8.60
C ALA A 357 -17.08 32.31 9.31
N HIS A 358 -17.94 32.57 10.28
CA HIS A 358 -17.80 33.63 11.28
C HIS A 358 -18.03 33.06 12.67
N PHE A 359 -17.16 33.43 13.61
CA PHE A 359 -17.21 33.04 15.01
C PHE A 359 -17.13 34.28 15.89
N ASP A 360 -18.03 34.37 16.86
CA ASP A 360 -17.95 35.31 17.96
C ASP A 360 -16.95 34.78 19.01
N PHE A 361 -15.74 35.35 18.98
CA PHE A 361 -14.67 34.96 19.89
C PHE A 361 -14.89 35.43 21.33
N SER A 362 -15.91 36.25 21.63
CA SER A 362 -16.28 36.55 23.02
C SER A 362 -16.90 35.34 23.72
N ASN A 363 -17.54 34.45 22.94
CA ASN A 363 -18.21 33.26 23.42
C ASN A 363 -17.26 32.03 23.50
N ASN A 364 -17.15 31.45 24.71
CA ASN A 364 -16.35 30.25 24.96
C ASN A 364 -16.69 29.06 24.05
N VAL A 365 -17.98 28.82 23.79
CA VAL A 365 -18.44 27.70 22.97
C VAL A 365 -18.00 27.89 21.52
N GLN A 366 -18.08 29.12 21.00
CA GLN A 366 -17.65 29.41 19.64
C GLN A 366 -16.12 29.37 19.49
N ARG A 367 -15.35 29.71 20.53
CA ARG A 367 -13.90 29.46 20.56
C ARG A 367 -13.56 27.97 20.42
N GLN A 368 -14.33 27.10 21.07
CA GLN A 368 -14.18 25.64 20.90
C GLN A 368 -14.58 25.20 19.49
N HIS A 369 -15.68 25.70 18.95
CA HIS A 369 -16.10 25.42 17.57
C HIS A 369 -15.03 25.84 16.55
N TYR A 370 -14.38 26.99 16.74
CA TYR A 370 -13.28 27.40 15.88
C TYR A 370 -12.14 26.36 15.85
N SER A 371 -11.84 25.70 16.97
CA SER A 371 -10.84 24.63 17.00
C SER A 371 -11.25 23.41 16.14
N PHE A 372 -12.53 23.03 16.16
CA PHE A 372 -13.06 21.98 15.28
C PHE A 372 -13.04 22.39 13.80
N PHE A 373 -13.32 23.67 13.52
CA PHE A 373 -13.25 24.23 12.17
C PHE A 373 -11.83 24.18 11.59
N VAL A 374 -10.81 24.56 12.38
CA VAL A 374 -9.39 24.44 11.99
C VAL A 374 -9.00 22.98 11.74
N GLN A 375 -9.42 22.06 12.60
CA GLN A 375 -9.13 20.63 12.43
C GLN A 375 -9.80 20.06 11.18
N ALA A 376 -11.03 20.48 10.85
CA ALA A 376 -11.72 20.04 9.64
C ALA A 376 -11.01 20.53 8.38
N ALA A 377 -10.57 21.80 8.36
CA ALA A 377 -9.75 22.34 7.27
C ALA A 377 -8.46 21.55 7.06
N LEU A 378 -7.74 21.22 8.14
CA LEU A 378 -6.52 20.41 8.08
C LEU A 378 -6.79 18.98 7.57
N LYS A 379 -7.89 18.36 8.02
CA LYS A 379 -8.31 17.03 7.55
C LYS A 379 -8.65 17.05 6.05
N HIS A 380 -9.27 18.12 5.56
CA HIS A 380 -9.57 18.27 4.14
C HIS A 380 -8.32 18.49 3.28
N ILE A 381 -7.32 19.23 3.78
CA ILE A 381 -6.01 19.41 3.09
C ILE A 381 -5.24 18.09 3.00
N GLU A 382 -5.40 17.19 3.98
CA GLU A 382 -4.82 15.85 3.95
C GLU A 382 -5.59 14.89 3.04
N TYR A 383 -6.93 15.02 2.97
CA TYR A 383 -7.78 14.20 2.12
C TYR A 383 -7.57 14.48 0.62
N ASP A 384 -7.48 15.77 0.26
CA ASP A 384 -7.18 16.21 -1.10
C ASP A 384 -6.01 17.20 -1.07
N ASN A 385 -4.81 16.73 -1.45
CA ASN A 385 -3.62 17.58 -1.44
C ASN A 385 -3.56 18.53 -2.66
N GLU A 386 -4.22 18.20 -3.76
CA GLU A 386 -4.15 18.98 -5.00
C GLU A 386 -5.15 20.13 -4.97
N HIS A 387 -6.43 19.82 -4.75
CA HIS A 387 -7.54 20.77 -4.84
C HIS A 387 -8.42 20.80 -3.58
N PRO A 388 -7.84 20.96 -2.36
CA PRO A 388 -8.64 20.99 -1.15
C PRO A 388 -9.60 22.17 -1.12
N ILE A 389 -10.82 21.92 -0.63
CA ILE A 389 -11.76 22.99 -0.28
C ILE A 389 -11.09 23.91 0.74
N ARG A 390 -11.05 25.20 0.44
CA ARG A 390 -10.38 26.20 1.29
C ARG A 390 -11.35 26.77 2.31
N PHE A 391 -10.88 26.88 3.54
CA PHE A 391 -11.65 27.38 4.67
C PHE A 391 -11.22 28.82 4.97
N ALA A 392 -12.19 29.70 5.14
CA ALA A 392 -11.94 31.10 5.42
C ALA A 392 -12.81 31.63 6.56
N LEU A 393 -12.23 32.57 7.31
CA LEU A 393 -12.84 33.27 8.43
C LEU A 393 -13.15 34.70 8.02
N ILE A 394 -14.43 35.08 8.07
CA ILE A 394 -14.91 36.43 7.81
C ILE A 394 -14.81 37.23 9.10
N LEU A 395 -14.02 38.30 9.06
CA LEU A 395 -13.83 39.24 10.17
C LEU A 395 -14.49 40.61 9.92
N ASN A 396 -14.88 40.90 8.68
CA ASN A 396 -15.48 42.16 8.30
C ASN A 396 -16.98 42.22 8.67
N GLU A 397 -17.36 43.17 9.52
CA GLU A 397 -18.74 43.33 10.01
C GLU A 397 -19.76 43.59 8.89
N SER A 398 -19.40 44.41 7.89
CA SER A 398 -20.30 44.74 6.77
C SER A 398 -20.63 43.51 5.92
N ILE A 399 -19.67 42.60 5.73
CA ILE A 399 -19.91 41.33 5.02
C ILE A 399 -20.81 40.42 5.86
N ILE A 400 -20.55 40.34 7.17
CA ILE A 400 -21.35 39.53 8.11
C ILE A 400 -22.81 40.00 8.12
N GLU A 401 -23.05 41.31 8.14
CA GLU A 401 -24.40 41.88 8.08
C GLU A 401 -25.15 41.48 6.81
N LYS A 402 -24.52 41.60 5.63
CA LYS A 402 -25.12 41.17 4.35
C LYS A 402 -25.55 39.69 4.37
N PHE A 403 -24.73 38.83 4.95
CA PHE A 403 -25.02 37.40 5.08
C PHE A 403 -26.10 37.09 6.14
N SER A 404 -26.13 37.83 7.25
CA SER A 404 -27.13 37.68 8.30
C SER A 404 -28.56 37.98 7.80
N GLN A 405 -28.72 39.01 6.97
CA GLN A 405 -29.99 39.41 6.36
C GLN A 405 -30.57 38.34 5.42
N LEU A 406 -29.72 37.54 4.78
CA LEU A 406 -30.12 36.41 3.92
C LEU A 406 -30.60 35.19 4.71
N SER A 407 -30.22 35.08 5.99
CA SER A 407 -30.41 33.86 6.78
C SER A 407 -31.69 33.82 7.63
N ASN A 408 -32.49 34.89 7.69
CA ASN A 408 -33.79 34.99 8.42
C ASN A 408 -33.80 34.40 9.85
N SER A 409 -32.64 34.30 10.49
CA SER A 409 -32.47 33.57 11.74
C SER A 409 -31.57 34.34 12.70
N THR A 410 -32.16 34.67 13.84
CA THR A 410 -31.47 35.17 15.02
C THR A 410 -30.66 34.03 15.65
N PHE A 411 -29.46 33.75 15.15
CA PHE A 411 -28.64 32.65 15.66
C PHE A 411 -27.67 33.08 16.79
N PRO A 412 -27.66 32.36 17.93
CA PRO A 412 -26.55 32.38 18.89
C PRO A 412 -25.44 31.36 18.53
N LYS A 413 -25.36 30.90 17.27
CA LYS A 413 -24.48 29.81 16.78
C LYS A 413 -23.52 30.34 15.70
N PRO A 414 -22.31 29.75 15.54
CA PRO A 414 -21.35 30.20 14.53
C PRO A 414 -21.94 30.04 13.13
N PHE A 415 -21.70 31.02 12.27
CA PHE A 415 -22.16 31.00 10.90
C PHE A 415 -21.16 30.23 10.06
N VAL A 416 -21.56 29.13 9.42
CA VAL A 416 -20.70 28.35 8.51
C VAL A 416 -21.47 28.04 7.24
N ILE A 417 -20.92 28.45 6.10
CA ILE A 417 -21.48 28.26 4.77
C ILE A 417 -20.49 27.50 3.90
N LEU A 418 -21.02 26.51 3.18
CA LEU A 418 -20.35 25.83 2.08
C LEU A 418 -20.88 26.42 0.78
N ASN A 419 -19.96 26.99 0.01
CA ASN A 419 -20.20 27.41 -1.37
C ASN A 419 -19.58 26.37 -2.30
N GLN A 420 -20.37 25.92 -3.26
CA GLN A 420 -19.94 24.99 -4.29
C GLN A 420 -20.31 25.56 -5.65
N PHE A 421 -19.47 25.26 -6.64
CA PHE A 421 -19.73 25.64 -8.02
C PHE A 421 -21.09 25.10 -8.50
N ASN A 422 -21.89 25.96 -9.14
CA ASN A 422 -23.24 25.66 -9.65
C ASN A 422 -24.28 25.19 -8.61
N SER A 423 -24.03 25.37 -7.30
CA SER A 423 -24.99 25.04 -6.25
C SER A 423 -25.32 26.25 -5.38
N PRO A 424 -26.56 26.36 -4.86
CA PRO A 424 -26.88 27.41 -3.91
C PRO A 424 -26.04 27.25 -2.63
N PRO A 425 -25.60 28.35 -2.00
CA PRO A 425 -24.91 28.32 -0.71
C PRO A 425 -25.65 27.49 0.33
N GLN A 426 -24.97 26.57 0.99
CA GLN A 426 -25.54 25.72 2.03
C GLN A 426 -25.02 26.13 3.39
N MET A 427 -25.92 26.33 4.35
CA MET A 427 -25.55 26.54 5.75
C MET A 427 -25.34 25.20 6.45
N PHE A 428 -24.38 25.14 7.36
CA PHE A 428 -24.17 23.95 8.18
C PHE A 428 -25.45 23.62 8.98
N PRO A 429 -25.99 22.38 8.88
CA PRO A 429 -27.27 22.02 9.49
C PRO A 429 -27.16 21.80 11.01
N HIS A 430 -27.03 22.89 11.77
CA HIS A 430 -26.90 22.92 13.24
C HIS A 430 -28.10 22.35 14.02
N MET A 431 -29.23 22.08 13.35
CA MET A 431 -30.40 21.43 13.96
C MET A 431 -30.29 19.89 13.91
N THR A 432 -29.54 19.37 12.95
CA THR A 432 -29.42 17.92 12.70
C THR A 432 -28.12 17.37 13.25
N TYR A 433 -27.03 18.15 13.20
CA TYR A 433 -25.70 17.69 13.61
C TYR A 433 -25.06 18.60 14.65
N ASN A 434 -24.34 17.98 15.58
CA ASN A 434 -23.46 18.68 16.50
C ASN A 434 -22.26 19.24 15.74
N PHE A 435 -21.81 20.43 16.15
CA PHE A 435 -20.64 21.08 15.54
C PHE A 435 -19.35 20.41 16.02
N THR A 436 -18.86 19.45 15.25
CA THR A 436 -17.65 18.67 15.53
C THR A 436 -16.80 18.55 14.26
N THR A 437 -15.51 18.26 14.41
CA THR A 437 -14.58 18.07 13.29
C THR A 437 -15.08 17.02 12.30
N GLU A 438 -15.64 15.91 12.78
CA GLU A 438 -16.08 14.81 11.91
C GLU A 438 -17.33 15.20 11.13
N ASN A 439 -18.35 15.74 11.80
CA ASN A 439 -19.59 16.14 11.13
C ASN A 439 -19.36 17.25 10.11
N LEU A 440 -18.43 18.18 10.38
CA LEU A 440 -18.07 19.26 9.47
C LEU A 440 -17.23 18.78 8.28
N PHE A 441 -16.51 17.66 8.42
CA PHE A 441 -15.76 17.06 7.31
C PHE A 441 -16.64 16.17 6.43
N GLN A 442 -17.65 15.52 7.02
CA GLN A 442 -18.59 14.66 6.30
C GLN A 442 -19.66 15.46 5.52
N TRP A 443 -20.08 16.60 6.07
CA TRP A 443 -20.87 17.60 5.37
C TRP A 443 -19.98 18.36 4.39
#